data_AF-K1E0H7-F1
#
_entry.id   AF-K1E0H7-F1
#
_cell.length_a   1.000
_cell.length_b   1.000
_cell.length_c   1.000
_cell.angle_alpha   90.00
_cell.angle_beta   90.00
_cell.angle_gamma   90.00
#
_symmetry.space_group_name_H-M   'P 1'
#
loop_
_entity.id
_entity.type
_entity.pdbx_description
1 polymer ?
#
loop_
_entity_poly.entity_id
_entity_poly.type
_entity_poly.pdbx_seq_one_letter_code
_entity_poly.pdbx_strand_id
1 'polypeptide(L)'
;MLAASPTSGTVLATTSAGLLMSQDEGTTWTSLAPPEVAVLAAWADEETIVTSSAAGRLATSSDAGQTWTLHPKSIGPAEALWAGRTSDGQLEIIASVNGRVISTTDAGRTTQTLVQ
;
A
#
# COMPACT_ATOMS: atom_id res chain seq x y z
N MET A 1 -10.18 -5.44 -1.08
CA MET A 1 -9.59 -6.18 0.06
C MET A 1 -9.71 -5.36 1.33
N LEU A 2 -9.32 -5.93 2.47
CA LEU A 2 -9.16 -5.21 3.73
C LEU A 2 -7.70 -5.20 4.18
N ALA A 3 -7.26 -4.12 4.82
CA ALA A 3 -5.99 -4.03 5.52
C ALA A 3 -6.20 -3.30 6.85
N ALA A 4 -5.77 -3.88 7.96
CA ALA A 4 -5.85 -3.26 9.28
C ALA A 4 -4.52 -2.56 9.61
N SER A 5 -4.57 -1.42 10.27
CA SER A 5 -3.38 -0.85 10.89
C SER A 5 -2.91 -1.78 12.03
N PRO A 6 -1.62 -1.72 12.40
CA PRO A 6 -1.05 -2.67 13.36
C PRO A 6 -1.71 -2.68 14.74
N THR A 7 -2.17 -1.53 15.25
CA THR A 7 -2.59 -1.37 16.66
C THR A 7 -3.86 -0.56 16.87
N SER A 8 -4.17 0.44 16.03
CA SER A 8 -5.30 1.34 16.31
C SER A 8 -6.68 0.77 15.97
N GLY A 9 -6.75 -0.37 15.28
CA GLY A 9 -8.01 -0.92 14.78
C GLY A 9 -8.56 -0.18 13.54
N THR A 10 -7.80 0.77 13.00
CA THR A 10 -8.12 1.45 11.74
C THR A 10 -8.07 0.45 10.59
N VAL A 11 -9.08 0.43 9.72
CA VAL A 11 -9.18 -0.48 8.59
C VAL A 11 -9.27 0.28 7.27
N LEU A 12 -8.55 -0.20 6.26
CA LEU A 12 -8.67 0.23 4.88
C LEU A 12 -9.47 -0.80 4.08
N ALA A 13 -10.27 -0.34 3.13
CA ALA A 13 -10.95 -1.17 2.15
C ALA A 13 -10.70 -0.67 0.72
N THR A 14 -10.21 -1.54 -0.16
CA THR A 14 -10.20 -1.27 -1.61
C THR A 14 -11.49 -1.79 -2.23
N THR A 15 -12.20 -0.88 -2.93
CA THR A 15 -13.49 -1.14 -3.58
C THR A 15 -13.48 -0.59 -5.00
N SER A 16 -14.51 -0.90 -5.80
CA SER A 16 -14.71 -0.27 -7.11
C SER A 16 -14.96 1.24 -7.04
N ALA A 17 -15.35 1.77 -5.87
CA ALA A 17 -15.55 3.19 -5.63
C ALA A 17 -14.28 3.92 -5.16
N GLY A 18 -13.18 3.19 -4.95
CA GLY A 18 -11.91 3.73 -4.46
C GLY A 18 -11.48 3.14 -3.12
N LEU A 19 -10.55 3.84 -2.46
CA LEU A 19 -10.00 3.47 -1.16
C LEU A 19 -10.84 4.10 -0.06
N LEU A 20 -11.28 3.29 0.91
CA LEU A 20 -12.03 3.74 2.07
C LEU A 20 -11.22 3.48 3.33
N MET A 21 -11.40 4.32 4.34
CA MET A 21 -10.86 4.15 5.69
C MET A 21 -11.99 4.14 6.71
N SER A 22 -11.91 3.25 7.68
CA SER A 22 -12.70 3.27 8.90
C SER A 22 -11.76 3.38 10.10
N GLN A 23 -12.07 4.27 11.03
CA GLN A 23 -11.33 4.45 12.28
C GLN A 23 -12.10 3.89 13.49
N ASP A 24 -13.22 3.22 13.24
CA ASP A 24 -14.17 2.72 14.23
C ASP A 24 -14.56 1.26 13.92
N GLU A 25 -13.53 0.45 13.63
CA GLU A 25 -13.62 -1.00 13.44
C GLU A 25 -14.60 -1.43 12.33
N GLY A 26 -14.76 -0.59 11.30
CA GLY A 26 -15.62 -0.84 10.15
C GLY A 26 -17.05 -0.29 10.28
N THR A 27 -17.35 0.48 11.32
CA THR A 27 -18.70 1.02 11.57
C THR A 27 -19.04 2.17 10.62
N THR A 28 -18.12 3.13 10.43
CA THR A 28 -18.23 4.24 9.50
C THR A 28 -17.02 4.31 8.58
N TRP A 29 -17.21 4.87 7.39
CA TRP A 29 -16.20 4.89 6.35
C TRP A 29 -16.07 6.27 5.72
N THR A 30 -14.84 6.70 5.50
CA THR A 30 -14.48 7.91 4.76
C THR A 30 -13.67 7.55 3.53
N SER A 31 -13.86 8.28 2.44
CA SER A 31 -13.09 8.06 1.22
C SER A 31 -11.71 8.70 1.33
N LEU A 32 -10.68 7.94 0.97
CA LEU A 32 -9.35 8.46 0.70
C LEU A 32 -9.18 8.65 -0.81
N ALA A 33 -8.37 9.63 -1.19
CA ALA A 33 -8.14 9.99 -2.58
C ALA A 33 -6.66 9.84 -2.97
N PRO A 34 -6.13 8.59 -3.03
CA PRO A 34 -4.83 8.38 -3.65
C PRO A 34 -4.88 8.84 -5.12
N PRO A 35 -3.72 9.22 -5.68
CA PRO A 35 -3.64 9.80 -7.02
C PRO A 35 -3.99 8.82 -8.16
N GLU A 36 -4.02 7.52 -7.86
CA GLU A 36 -4.56 6.48 -8.74
C GLU A 36 -5.47 5.55 -7.93
N VAL A 37 -6.43 4.90 -8.61
CA VAL A 37 -7.33 3.93 -7.96
C VAL A 37 -6.50 2.77 -7.39
N ALA A 38 -6.54 2.63 -6.07
CA ALA A 38 -5.87 1.56 -5.35
C ALA A 38 -6.57 0.22 -5.58
N VAL A 39 -5.83 -0.74 -6.14
CA VAL A 39 -6.24 -2.14 -6.25
C VAL A 39 -5.89 -2.86 -4.95
N LEU A 40 -4.63 -2.72 -4.51
CA LEU A 40 -4.15 -3.20 -3.21
C LEU A 40 -3.75 -2.04 -2.29
N ALA A 41 -3.85 -2.28 -0.99
CA ALA A 41 -3.43 -1.36 0.06
C ALA A 41 -2.83 -2.14 1.24
N ALA A 42 -1.81 -1.57 1.87
CA ALA A 42 -1.18 -2.11 3.07
C ALA A 42 -0.74 -0.98 4.00
N TRP A 43 -0.80 -1.22 5.30
CA TRP A 43 -0.18 -0.37 6.31
C TRP A 43 1.26 -0.81 6.53
N ALA A 44 2.19 0.13 6.52
CA ALA A 44 3.57 -0.12 6.94
C ALA A 44 3.78 0.14 8.44
N ASP A 45 2.99 1.06 8.99
CA ASP A 45 2.90 1.46 10.40
C ASP A 45 1.54 2.15 10.64
N GLU A 46 1.35 2.89 11.74
CA GLU A 46 0.07 3.57 12.04
C GLU A 46 -0.26 4.75 11.13
N GLU A 47 0.72 5.32 10.43
CA GLU A 47 0.53 6.54 9.61
C GLU A 47 0.82 6.28 8.14
N THR A 48 1.61 5.25 7.83
CA THR A 48 2.13 5.01 6.49
C THR A 48 1.30 3.99 5.75
N ILE A 49 0.70 4.42 4.64
CA ILE A 49 -0.09 3.58 3.75
C ILE A 49 0.65 3.43 2.42
N VAL A 50 0.71 2.20 1.92
CA VAL A 50 1.18 1.88 0.57
C VAL A 50 0.01 1.36 -0.24
N THR A 51 -0.14 1.84 -1.46
CA THR A 51 -1.13 1.33 -2.42
C THR A 51 -0.47 0.92 -3.72
N SER A 52 -1.06 -0.05 -4.42
CA SER A 52 -0.71 -0.38 -5.80
C SER A 52 -1.93 -0.19 -6.71
N SER A 53 -1.70 0.39 -7.89
CA SER A 53 -2.75 0.58 -8.91
C SER A 53 -2.78 -0.57 -9.92
N ALA A 54 -3.84 -0.60 -10.75
CA ALA A 54 -3.94 -1.55 -11.87
C ALA A 54 -2.82 -1.37 -12.91
N ALA A 55 -2.24 -0.17 -13.02
CA ALA A 55 -1.08 0.11 -13.86
C ALA A 55 0.24 -0.36 -13.21
N GLY A 56 0.18 -0.95 -12.01
CA GLY A 56 1.33 -1.45 -11.26
C GLY A 56 2.18 -0.36 -10.61
N ARG A 57 1.65 0.86 -10.47
CA ARG A 57 2.37 1.97 -9.81
C ARG A 57 2.08 1.96 -8.33
N LEU A 58 3.09 2.34 -7.56
CA LEU A 58 2.97 2.51 -6.11
C LEU A 58 2.64 3.96 -5.77
N ALA A 59 1.79 4.15 -4.76
CA ALA A 59 1.62 5.44 -4.09
C ALA A 59 1.74 5.26 -2.58
N THR A 60 2.33 6.25 -1.92
CA THR A 60 2.56 6.23 -0.47
C THR A 60 1.95 7.47 0.19
N SER A 61 1.34 7.28 1.34
CA SER A 61 1.03 8.35 2.29
C SER A 61 1.81 8.08 3.57
N SER A 62 2.26 9.13 4.25
CA SER A 62 2.93 9.06 5.57
C SER A 62 2.13 9.80 6.64
N ASP A 63 0.85 10.08 6.38
CA ASP A 63 -0.04 10.89 7.22
C ASP A 63 -1.48 10.32 7.22
N ALA A 64 -1.57 9.00 7.20
CA ALA A 64 -2.79 8.21 7.22
C ALA A 64 -3.76 8.55 6.06
N GLY A 65 -3.23 8.83 4.89
CA GLY A 65 -3.98 9.05 3.66
C GLY A 65 -4.44 10.49 3.42
N GLN A 66 -3.95 11.46 4.22
CA GLN A 66 -4.25 12.88 4.03
C GLN A 66 -3.53 13.44 2.80
N THR A 67 -2.26 13.09 2.61
CA THR A 67 -1.47 13.44 1.44
C THR A 67 -0.77 12.22 0.85
N TRP A 68 -0.49 12.28 -0.46
CA TRP A 68 -0.01 11.14 -1.22
C TRP A 68 1.14 11.53 -2.13
N THR A 69 2.14 10.66 -2.21
CA THR A 69 3.20 10.69 -3.21
C THR A 69 2.99 9.54 -4.19
N LEU A 70 2.82 9.86 -5.46
CA LEU A 70 2.76 8.87 -6.54
C LEU A 70 4.17 8.58 -7.07
N HIS A 71 4.55 7.31 -7.11
CA HIS A 71 5.86 6.92 -7.62
C HIS A 71 5.78 6.66 -9.14
N PRO A 72 6.77 7.13 -9.93
CA PRO A 72 6.68 7.15 -11.39
C PRO A 72 6.89 5.77 -12.03
N LYS A 73 7.60 4.86 -11.36
CA LYS A 73 7.93 3.54 -11.92
C LYS A 73 6.84 2.52 -11.59
N SER A 74 6.42 1.77 -12.60
CA SER A 74 5.57 0.61 -12.42
C SER A 74 6.42 -0.60 -12.03
N ILE A 75 5.97 -1.33 -11.01
CA ILE A 75 6.49 -2.65 -10.65
C ILE A 75 5.75 -3.78 -11.38
N GLY A 76 4.74 -3.45 -12.19
CA GLY A 76 3.77 -4.39 -12.77
C GLY A 76 2.53 -4.57 -11.89
N PRO A 77 1.43 -5.14 -12.43
CA PRO A 77 0.23 -5.38 -11.65
C PRO A 77 0.53 -6.37 -10.52
N ALA A 78 0.42 -5.90 -9.28
CA ALA A 78 0.66 -6.73 -8.12
C ALA A 78 -0.57 -7.57 -7.77
N GLU A 79 -0.38 -8.83 -7.39
CA GLU A 79 -1.48 -9.69 -6.90
C GLU A 79 -1.57 -9.72 -5.37
N ALA A 80 -0.46 -9.46 -4.68
CA ALA A 80 -0.37 -9.31 -3.23
C ALA A 80 0.62 -8.18 -2.88
N LEU A 81 0.37 -7.52 -1.75
CA LEU A 81 1.17 -6.40 -1.27
C LEU A 81 1.33 -6.49 0.24
N TRP A 82 2.55 -6.33 0.70
CA TRP A 82 2.90 -6.12 2.10
C TRP A 82 3.77 -4.86 2.20
N ALA A 83 3.64 -4.15 3.31
CA ALA A 83 4.52 -3.05 3.65
C ALA A 83 4.89 -3.12 5.13
N GLY A 84 6.07 -2.64 5.47
CA GLY A 84 6.54 -2.59 6.85
C GLY A 84 7.78 -1.75 7.00
N ARG A 85 8.26 -1.67 8.24
CA ARG A 85 9.52 -0.99 8.57
C ARG A 85 10.62 -2.02 8.81
N THR A 86 11.76 -1.81 8.18
CA THR A 86 13.00 -2.53 8.49
C THR A 86 13.52 -2.12 9.87
N SER A 87 14.52 -2.83 10.38
CA SER A 87 15.12 -2.54 11.71
C SER A 87 15.75 -1.14 11.81
N ASP A 88 16.16 -0.55 10.68
CA ASP A 88 16.67 0.81 10.57
C ASP A 88 15.58 1.85 10.20
N GLY A 89 14.31 1.43 10.17
CA GLY A 89 13.15 2.30 9.97
C GLY A 89 12.84 2.64 8.52
N GLN A 90 13.56 2.05 7.54
CA GLN A 90 13.22 2.23 6.14
C GLN A 90 11.88 1.56 5.81
N LEU A 91 11.13 2.17 4.89
CA LEU A 91 9.94 1.54 4.34
C LEU A 91 10.38 0.40 3.43
N GLU A 92 9.96 -0.82 3.73
CA GLU A 92 10.06 -1.96 2.83
C GLU A 92 8.68 -2.29 2.27
N ILE A 93 8.63 -2.58 0.98
CA ILE A 93 7.43 -3.03 0.27
C ILE A 93 7.77 -4.36 -0.39
N ILE A 94 6.95 -5.38 -0.11
CA ILE A 94 7.03 -6.69 -0.75
C ILE A 94 5.78 -6.88 -1.58
N ALA A 95 5.95 -7.27 -2.85
CA ALA A 95 4.83 -7.50 -3.76
C ALA A 95 5.00 -8.82 -4.50
N SER A 96 3.89 -9.51 -4.75
CA SER A 96 3.86 -10.53 -5.80
C SER A 96 3.52 -9.85 -7.12
N VAL A 97 4.33 -10.09 -8.15
CA VAL A 97 4.12 -9.55 -9.49
C VAL A 97 4.55 -10.58 -10.53
N ASN A 98 3.64 -10.98 -11.41
CA ASN A 98 3.93 -11.88 -12.54
C ASN A 98 4.60 -13.20 -12.10
N GLY A 99 4.11 -13.79 -11.01
CA GLY A 99 4.63 -15.04 -10.45
C GLY A 99 5.95 -14.91 -9.68
N ARG A 100 6.47 -13.69 -9.48
CA ARG A 100 7.66 -13.44 -8.64
C ARG A 100 7.27 -12.74 -7.36
N VAL A 101 8.06 -12.93 -6.31
CA VAL A 101 8.03 -12.08 -5.12
C VAL A 101 9.20 -11.11 -5.21
N ILE A 102 8.90 -9.81 -5.14
CA ILE A 102 9.90 -8.73 -5.17
C ILE A 102 9.88 -7.92 -3.87
N SER A 103 11.03 -7.40 -3.48
CA SER A 103 11.16 -6.37 -2.42
C SER A 103 11.70 -5.06 -3.01
N THR A 104 11.30 -3.94 -2.42
CA THR A 104 11.83 -2.60 -2.70
C THR A 104 11.82 -1.75 -1.43
N THR A 105 12.87 -0.95 -1.25
CA THR A 105 12.98 0.06 -0.17
C THR A 105 12.95 1.49 -0.70
N ASP A 106 12.78 1.66 -2.01
CA ASP A 106 12.79 2.96 -2.69
C ASP A 106 11.50 3.24 -3.49
N ALA A 107 10.41 2.59 -3.05
CA ALA A 107 9.08 2.66 -3.63
C ALA A 107 9.02 2.26 -5.11
N GLY A 108 9.72 1.19 -5.46
CA GLY A 108 9.68 0.55 -6.77
C GLY A 108 10.64 1.17 -7.80
N ARG A 109 11.49 2.13 -7.43
CA ARG A 109 12.54 2.64 -8.33
C ARG A 109 13.51 1.52 -8.68
N THR A 110 13.89 0.72 -7.70
CA THR A 110 14.62 -0.54 -7.85
C THR A 110 13.88 -1.66 -7.13
N THR A 111 14.06 -2.90 -7.63
CA THR A 111 13.42 -4.08 -7.05
C THR A 111 14.44 -5.22 -7.00
N GLN A 112 14.37 -6.00 -5.93
CA GLN A 112 15.09 -7.25 -5.78
C GLN A 112 14.09 -8.41 -5.87
N THR A 113 14.37 -9.43 -6.68
CA THR A 113 13.57 -10.66 -6.66
C THR A 113 13.98 -11.52 -5.47
N LEU A 114 13.01 -11.89 -4.65
CA LEU A 114 13.19 -12.76 -3.48
C LEU A 114 12.93 -14.23 -3.84
N VAL A 115 11.92 -14.49 -4.68
CA VAL A 115 11.51 -15.84 -5.13
C VAL A 115 10.99 -15.76 -6.58
N GLN A 116 11.18 -16.84 -7.34
CA GLN A 116 10.69 -17.03 -8.72
C GLN A 116 10.04 -18.41 -8.88
#